data_AF-A0A6B3I677-F1
#
_entry.id   AF-A0A6B3I677-F1
#
_cell.length_a   1.000
_cell.length_b   1.000
_cell.length_c   1.000
_cell.angle_alpha   90.00
_cell.angle_beta   90.00
_cell.angle_gamma   90.00
#
_symmetry.space_group_name_H-M   'P 1'
#
loop_
_entity.id
_entity.type
_entity.pdbx_description
1 polymer ?
#
loop_
_entity_poly.entity_id
_entity_poly.type
_entity_poly.pdbx_seq_one_letter_code
_entity_poly.pdbx_strand_id
1 'polypeptide(L)'
;PLVLQVKEARPSVLAPHLPDVGFEVPHEVHEGRRVVLGQKRMQVVSDILLGWTDVDGRPYQVRQFRNRKGSVDPAALTVEQVDDYGRMTGALLARAHSHSADPRLLAGYCGKSDELDAAVADFAVTYADRTEADHAELERAIKTGRVAAERG
;
A
#
# COMPACT_ATOMS: atom_id res chain seq x y z
N PRO A 1 -11.73 -1.58 -26.34
CA PRO A 1 -11.71 -0.15 -25.95
C PRO A 1 -10.54 0.10 -24.98
N LEU A 2 -9.75 1.15 -25.19
CA LEU A 2 -8.74 1.58 -24.21
C LEU A 2 -9.44 2.44 -23.15
N VAL A 3 -9.34 2.04 -21.89
CA VAL A 3 -9.85 2.81 -20.74
C VAL A 3 -8.67 3.17 -19.87
N LEU A 4 -8.52 4.46 -19.58
CA LEU A 4 -7.49 4.97 -18.67
C LEU A 4 -8.10 5.25 -17.30
N GLN A 5 -7.35 4.95 -16.25
CA GLN A 5 -7.62 5.41 -14.90
C GLN A 5 -6.67 6.55 -14.57
N VAL A 6 -7.24 7.67 -14.14
CA VAL A 6 -6.53 8.87 -13.71
C VAL A 6 -6.86 9.07 -12.24
N LYS A 7 -5.87 8.88 -11.35
CA LYS A 7 -6.06 8.90 -9.89
C LYS A 7 -5.21 9.98 -9.25
N GLU A 8 -5.84 10.91 -8.53
CA GLU A 8 -5.12 11.96 -7.80
C GLU A 8 -4.18 11.30 -6.79
N ALA A 9 -2.92 11.72 -6.81
CA ALA A 9 -1.91 11.27 -5.87
C ALA A 9 -1.77 12.33 -4.79
N ARG A 10 -2.12 11.99 -3.56
CA ARG A 10 -1.96 12.86 -2.39
C ARG A 10 -0.55 12.71 -1.80
N PRO A 11 -0.09 13.69 -1.00
CA PRO A 11 1.12 13.55 -0.20
C PRO A 11 1.17 12.23 0.56
N SER A 12 2.37 11.64 0.65
CA SER A 12 2.58 10.42 1.43
C SER A 12 2.23 10.65 2.89
N VAL A 13 1.42 9.76 3.49
CA VAL A 13 1.13 9.80 4.93
C VAL A 13 2.38 9.61 5.79
N LEU A 14 3.43 8.99 5.23
CA LEU A 14 4.71 8.82 5.90
C LEU A 14 5.62 10.05 5.82
N ALA A 15 5.38 10.97 4.86
CA ALA A 15 6.28 12.10 4.63
C ALA A 15 6.52 12.95 5.91
N PRO A 16 5.52 13.27 6.73
CA PRO A 16 5.76 14.03 7.97
C PRO A 16 6.64 13.31 9.01
N HIS A 17 6.75 11.98 8.95
CA HIS A 17 7.46 11.16 9.93
C HIS A 17 8.89 10.79 9.51
N LEU A 18 9.24 10.99 8.23
CA LEU A 18 10.57 10.66 7.70
C LEU A 18 11.71 11.47 8.34
N PRO A 19 11.56 12.78 8.66
CA PRO A 19 12.62 13.52 9.34
C PRO A 19 12.97 12.97 10.73
N ASP A 20 11.99 12.47 11.47
CA ASP A 20 12.18 11.90 12.82
C ASP A 20 13.08 10.66 12.81
N VAL A 21 13.16 9.98 11.68
CA VAL A 21 14.00 8.79 11.46
C VAL A 21 15.18 9.07 10.51
N GLY A 22 15.54 10.35 10.33
CA GLY A 22 16.76 10.78 9.63
C GLY A 22 16.68 10.76 8.11
N PHE A 23 15.49 10.70 7.52
CA PHE A 23 15.30 10.78 6.08
C PHE A 23 14.93 12.19 5.64
N GLU A 24 15.65 12.71 4.65
CA GLU A 24 15.30 13.97 3.99
C GLU A 24 14.03 13.81 3.14
N VAL A 25 13.08 14.72 3.32
CA VAL A 25 11.88 14.80 2.50
C VAL A 25 12.08 15.93 1.51
N PRO A 26 12.08 15.66 0.19
CA PRO A 26 12.21 16.73 -0.79
C PRO A 26 11.05 17.73 -0.65
N HIS A 27 11.37 19.02 -0.67
CA HIS A 27 10.38 20.11 -0.54
C HIS A 27 9.33 20.11 -1.66
N GLU A 28 9.71 19.69 -2.86
CA GLU A 28 8.82 19.64 -4.02
C GLU A 28 8.82 18.24 -4.63
N VAL A 29 7.69 17.55 -4.49
CA VAL A 29 7.47 16.23 -5.08
C VAL A 29 6.16 16.25 -5.85
N HIS A 30 6.21 16.02 -7.16
CA HIS A 30 5.00 15.67 -7.90
C HIS A 30 4.56 14.27 -7.44
N GLU A 31 3.49 14.18 -6.66
CA GLU A 31 3.04 12.95 -6.00
C GLU A 31 2.71 11.81 -7.00
N GLY A 32 2.14 12.15 -8.16
CA GLY A 32 1.91 11.18 -9.25
C GLY A 32 3.23 10.54 -9.74
N ARG A 33 4.26 11.35 -9.96
CA ARG A 33 5.61 10.89 -10.31
C ARG A 33 6.19 10.00 -9.21
N ARG A 34 6.07 10.38 -7.93
CA ARG A 34 6.54 9.56 -6.80
C ARG A 34 5.93 8.16 -6.83
N VAL A 35 4.60 8.08 -6.95
CA VAL A 35 3.89 6.80 -6.99
C VAL A 35 4.30 5.98 -8.20
N VAL A 36 4.35 6.58 -9.40
CA VAL A 36 4.72 5.88 -10.64
C VAL A 36 6.15 5.35 -10.61
N LEU A 37 7.11 6.16 -10.16
CA LEU A 37 8.50 5.72 -10.08
C LEU A 37 8.68 4.61 -9.05
N GLY A 38 8.01 4.69 -7.89
CA GLY A 38 8.00 3.61 -6.91
C GLY A 38 7.45 2.32 -7.51
N GLN A 39 6.30 2.41 -8.20
CA GLN A 39 5.69 1.27 -8.86
C GLN A 39 6.60 0.66 -9.96
N LYS A 40 7.22 1.49 -10.81
CA LYS A 40 8.14 1.03 -11.88
C LYS A 40 9.38 0.34 -11.32
N ARG A 41 9.89 0.78 -10.16
CA ARG A 41 11.03 0.13 -9.49
C ARG A 41 10.66 -1.25 -8.97
N MET A 42 9.50 -1.37 -8.31
CA MET A 42 9.07 -2.64 -7.68
C MET A 42 8.54 -3.67 -8.69
N GLN A 43 8.01 -3.23 -9.84
CA GLN A 43 7.39 -4.11 -10.83
C GLN A 43 8.36 -4.51 -11.93
N VAL A 44 8.58 -5.83 -12.07
CA VAL A 44 9.36 -6.39 -13.17
C VAL A 44 8.72 -6.12 -14.54
N VAL A 45 7.38 -6.07 -14.59
CA VAL A 45 6.63 -5.64 -15.78
C VAL A 45 5.63 -4.58 -15.36
N SER A 46 5.83 -3.37 -15.86
CA SER A 46 4.90 -2.26 -15.68
C SER A 46 4.01 -2.12 -16.91
N ASP A 47 2.82 -1.55 -16.70
CA ASP A 47 1.98 -1.09 -17.82
C ASP A 47 2.72 -0.01 -18.63
N ILE A 48 2.72 -0.15 -19.96
CA ILE A 48 3.37 0.80 -20.87
C ILE A 48 2.76 2.21 -20.77
N LEU A 49 1.49 2.29 -20.36
CA LEU A 49 0.77 3.54 -20.14
C LEU A 49 0.88 4.05 -18.70
N LEU A 50 1.70 3.42 -17.85
CA LEU A 50 1.96 3.88 -16.49
C LEU A 50 2.77 5.18 -16.50
N GLY A 51 2.09 6.29 -16.28
CA GLY A 51 2.64 7.64 -16.30
C GLY A 51 2.02 8.53 -15.23
N TRP A 52 2.41 9.79 -15.21
CA TRP A 52 1.85 10.83 -14.34
C TRP A 52 1.59 12.09 -15.15
N THR A 53 0.70 12.93 -14.65
CA THR A 53 0.36 14.23 -15.23
C THR A 53 -0.18 15.16 -14.15
N ASP A 54 -0.22 16.44 -14.44
CA ASP A 54 -0.99 17.42 -13.69
C ASP A 54 -2.38 17.61 -14.32
N VAL A 55 -3.40 17.82 -13.50
CA VAL A 55 -4.73 18.31 -13.92
C VAL A 55 -5.13 19.41 -12.94
N ASP A 56 -5.38 20.61 -13.44
CA ASP A 56 -5.73 21.79 -12.62
C ASP A 56 -4.77 22.02 -11.44
N GLY A 57 -3.46 21.84 -11.69
CA GLY A 57 -2.41 22.00 -10.67
C GLY A 57 -2.34 20.89 -9.62
N ARG A 58 -3.10 19.80 -9.80
CA ARG A 58 -3.05 18.63 -8.91
C ARG A 58 -2.30 17.48 -9.58
N PRO A 59 -1.47 16.73 -8.83
CA PRO A 59 -0.70 15.62 -9.38
C PRO A 59 -1.53 14.33 -9.49
N TYR A 60 -1.46 13.65 -10.64
CA TYR A 60 -2.16 12.39 -10.91
C TYR A 60 -1.22 11.28 -11.35
N GLN A 61 -1.57 10.04 -10.99
CA GLN A 61 -1.10 8.83 -11.65
C GLN A 61 -2.08 8.48 -12.79
N VAL A 62 -1.54 8.11 -13.95
CA VAL A 62 -2.28 7.61 -15.12
C VAL A 62 -1.85 6.18 -15.40
N ARG A 63 -2.81 5.29 -15.65
CA ARG A 63 -2.56 3.90 -16.05
C ARG A 63 -3.71 3.34 -16.88
N GLN A 64 -3.48 2.27 -17.63
CA GLN A 64 -4.52 1.47 -18.23
C GLN A 64 -5.40 0.85 -17.13
N PHE A 65 -6.71 1.05 -17.22
CA PHE A 65 -7.65 0.36 -16.35
C PHE A 65 -7.74 -1.11 -16.75
N ARG A 66 -7.21 -1.99 -15.91
CA ARG A 66 -7.37 -3.44 -16.05
C ARG A 66 -8.33 -3.93 -14.98
N ASN A 67 -9.55 -4.27 -15.37
CA ASN A 67 -10.50 -4.93 -14.46
C ASN A 67 -10.16 -6.42 -14.33
N ARG A 68 -9.01 -6.72 -13.71
CA ARG A 68 -8.58 -8.08 -13.36
C ARG A 68 -8.65 -8.26 -11.86
N LYS A 69 -9.79 -7.93 -11.25
CA LYS A 69 -10.01 -8.20 -9.83
C LYS A 69 -10.26 -9.70 -9.63
N GLY A 70 -9.19 -10.47 -9.60
CA GLY A 70 -9.16 -11.72 -8.84
C GLY A 70 -8.60 -11.38 -7.47
N SER A 71 -9.39 -11.53 -6.42
CA SER A 71 -8.92 -11.44 -5.05
C SER A 71 -9.15 -12.80 -4.39
N VAL A 72 -8.23 -13.19 -3.53
CA VAL A 72 -8.47 -14.28 -2.59
C VAL A 72 -9.34 -13.71 -1.47
N ASP A 73 -10.41 -14.41 -1.09
CA ASP A 73 -11.18 -14.10 0.11
C ASP A 73 -10.51 -14.81 1.29
N PRO A 74 -9.80 -14.10 2.18
CA PRO A 74 -9.10 -14.74 3.28
C PRO A 74 -10.05 -15.43 4.26
N ALA A 75 -11.31 -14.97 4.37
CA ALA A 75 -12.29 -15.57 5.28
C ALA A 75 -12.79 -16.94 4.80
N ALA A 76 -12.59 -17.26 3.52
CA ALA A 76 -12.96 -18.55 2.94
C ALA A 76 -11.80 -19.58 2.97
N LEU A 77 -10.62 -19.21 3.45
CA LEU A 77 -9.44 -20.08 3.52
C LEU A 77 -9.45 -20.95 4.78
N THR A 78 -8.96 -22.18 4.66
CA THR A 78 -8.59 -22.99 5.84
C THR A 78 -7.32 -22.43 6.50
N VAL A 79 -7.02 -22.86 7.71
CA VAL A 79 -5.82 -22.41 8.44
C VAL A 79 -4.53 -22.69 7.64
N GLU A 80 -4.42 -23.86 7.03
CA GLU A 80 -3.28 -24.24 6.20
C GLU A 80 -3.18 -23.36 4.95
N GLN A 81 -4.31 -23.04 4.33
CA GLN A 81 -4.35 -22.15 3.17
C GLN A 81 -4.00 -20.70 3.53
N VAL A 82 -4.33 -20.25 4.75
CA VAL A 82 -3.91 -18.94 5.26
C VAL A 82 -2.39 -18.89 5.45
N ASP A 83 -1.77 -19.95 5.99
CA ASP A 83 -0.30 -20.04 6.11
C ASP A 83 0.37 -19.98 4.72
N ASP A 84 -0.11 -20.81 3.78
CA ASP A 84 0.39 -20.81 2.40
C ASP A 84 0.23 -19.43 1.74
N TYR A 85 -0.93 -18.79 1.93
CA TYR A 85 -1.19 -17.45 1.40
C TYR A 85 -0.25 -16.41 2.00
N GLY A 86 0.01 -16.47 3.31
CA GLY A 86 0.98 -15.62 4.00
C GLY A 86 2.40 -15.78 3.45
N ARG A 87 2.86 -17.02 3.27
CA ARG A 87 4.19 -17.31 2.70
C ARG A 87 4.33 -16.79 1.27
N MET A 88 3.34 -17.04 0.41
CA MET A 88 3.37 -16.57 -0.98
C MET A 88 3.35 -15.04 -1.07
N THR A 89 2.48 -14.39 -0.31
CA THR A 89 2.37 -12.92 -0.32
C THR A 89 3.63 -12.27 0.27
N GLY A 90 4.20 -12.83 1.34
CA GLY A 90 5.48 -12.41 1.91
C GLY A 90 6.63 -12.52 0.90
N ALA A 91 6.73 -13.64 0.18
CA ALA A 91 7.76 -13.82 -0.85
C ALA A 91 7.61 -12.82 -2.01
N LEU A 92 6.38 -12.53 -2.44
CA LEU A 92 6.10 -11.52 -3.47
C LEU A 92 6.45 -10.11 -2.99
N LEU A 93 6.14 -9.77 -1.73
CA LEU A 93 6.52 -8.50 -1.11
C LEU A 93 8.05 -8.35 -1.06
N ALA A 94 8.75 -9.36 -0.53
CA ALA A 94 10.21 -9.36 -0.45
C ALA A 94 10.86 -9.18 -1.83
N ARG A 95 10.34 -9.87 -2.86
CA ARG A 95 10.82 -9.72 -4.24
C ARG A 95 10.59 -8.32 -4.79
N ALA A 96 9.44 -7.71 -4.54
CA ALA A 96 9.15 -6.36 -5.01
C ALA A 96 10.08 -5.33 -4.35
N HIS A 97 10.34 -5.46 -3.05
CA HIS A 97 11.13 -4.51 -2.27
C HIS A 97 12.65 -4.67 -2.42
N SER A 98 13.14 -5.86 -2.80
CA SER A 98 14.57 -6.04 -3.13
C SER A 98 15.01 -5.26 -4.38
N HIS A 99 14.07 -4.77 -5.20
CA HIS A 99 14.35 -3.87 -6.31
C HIS A 99 14.48 -2.39 -5.90
N SER A 100 14.05 -2.02 -4.69
CA SER A 100 14.02 -0.62 -4.21
C SER A 100 14.99 -0.32 -3.07
N ALA A 101 15.57 -1.34 -2.44
CA ALA A 101 16.58 -1.23 -1.39
C ALA A 101 17.68 -2.29 -1.54
N ASP A 102 18.86 -2.03 -0.95
CA ASP A 102 19.96 -3.01 -0.95
C ASP A 102 19.54 -4.28 -0.17
N PRO A 103 19.47 -5.45 -0.82
CA PRO A 103 19.07 -6.70 -0.16
C PRO A 103 19.95 -7.07 1.04
N ARG A 104 21.22 -6.65 1.07
CA ARG A 104 22.14 -6.90 2.19
C ARG A 104 21.80 -6.05 3.40
N LEU A 105 21.44 -4.78 3.19
CA LEU A 105 20.97 -3.91 4.26
C LEU A 105 19.66 -4.42 4.85
N LEU A 106 18.72 -4.83 3.99
CA LEU A 106 17.46 -5.44 4.44
C LEU A 106 17.70 -6.73 5.23
N ALA A 107 18.54 -7.63 4.72
CA ALA A 107 18.88 -8.87 5.43
C ALA A 107 19.56 -8.61 6.78
N GLY A 108 20.44 -7.60 6.86
CA GLY A 108 21.07 -7.18 8.11
C GLY A 108 20.07 -6.61 9.11
N TYR A 109 19.12 -5.79 8.66
CA TYR A 109 18.04 -5.25 9.48
C TYR A 109 17.09 -6.33 10.02
N CYS A 110 16.67 -7.27 9.16
CA CYS A 110 15.82 -8.38 9.59
C CYS A 110 16.53 -9.33 10.56
N GLY A 111 17.86 -9.45 10.45
CA GLY A 111 18.65 -10.29 11.33
C GLY A 111 18.34 -11.78 11.16
N LYS A 112 18.53 -12.55 12.24
CA LYS A 112 18.30 -14.01 12.29
C LYS A 112 17.39 -14.44 13.44
N SER A 113 16.89 -13.48 14.20
CA SER A 113 16.02 -13.69 15.36
C SER A 113 14.56 -13.46 14.97
N ASP A 114 13.65 -14.01 15.75
CA ASP A 114 12.20 -13.89 15.49
C ASP A 114 11.62 -12.52 15.94
N GLU A 115 12.47 -11.56 16.33
CA GLU A 115 12.04 -10.23 16.83
C GLU A 115 11.24 -9.45 15.80
N LEU A 116 11.68 -9.41 14.53
CA LEU A 116 10.93 -8.75 13.47
C LEU A 116 9.60 -9.46 13.19
N ASP A 117 9.61 -10.80 13.20
CA ASP A 117 8.42 -11.61 12.96
C ASP A 117 7.36 -11.36 14.04
N ALA A 118 7.78 -11.33 15.31
CA ALA A 118 6.93 -10.98 16.44
C ALA A 118 6.40 -9.54 16.32
N ALA A 119 7.26 -8.57 16.01
CA ALA A 119 6.85 -7.17 15.86
C ALA A 119 5.83 -6.97 14.73
N VAL A 120 5.99 -7.68 13.60
CA VAL A 120 5.04 -7.65 12.48
C VAL A 120 3.72 -8.32 12.86
N ALA A 121 3.76 -9.44 13.60
CA ALA A 121 2.56 -10.10 14.10
C ALA A 121 1.78 -9.21 15.08
N ASP A 122 2.47 -8.61 16.05
CA ASP A 122 1.88 -7.68 17.03
C ASP A 122 1.28 -6.45 16.33
N PHE A 123 2.00 -5.88 15.35
CA PHE A 123 1.48 -4.79 14.52
C PHE A 123 0.23 -5.22 13.76
N ALA A 124 0.22 -6.41 13.14
CA ALA A 124 -0.92 -6.89 12.36
C ALA A 124 -2.19 -7.03 13.22
N VAL A 125 -2.07 -7.61 14.42
CA VAL A 125 -3.21 -7.74 15.36
C VAL A 125 -3.67 -6.36 15.84
N THR A 126 -2.75 -5.52 16.29
CA THR A 126 -3.07 -4.16 16.76
C THR A 126 -3.75 -3.32 15.67
N TYR A 127 -3.29 -3.45 14.43
CA TYR A 127 -3.85 -2.75 13.29
C TYR A 127 -5.23 -3.30 12.88
N ALA A 128 -5.47 -4.60 13.05
CA ALA A 128 -6.78 -5.20 12.86
C ALA A 128 -7.79 -4.61 13.87
N ASP A 129 -7.45 -4.61 15.16
CA ASP A 129 -8.28 -4.00 16.22
C ASP A 129 -8.58 -2.53 15.92
N ARG A 130 -7.56 -1.78 15.46
CA ARG A 130 -7.72 -0.38 15.07
C ARG A 130 -8.69 -0.23 13.90
N THR A 131 -8.57 -1.09 12.89
CA THR A 131 -9.44 -1.08 11.71
C THR A 131 -10.91 -1.35 12.10
N GLU A 132 -11.15 -2.31 13.00
CA GLU A 132 -12.49 -2.59 13.53
C GLU A 132 -13.07 -1.41 14.30
N ALA A 133 -12.27 -0.78 15.16
CA ALA A 133 -12.68 0.41 15.91
C ALA A 133 -13.01 1.60 15.00
N ASP A 134 -12.19 1.85 13.98
CA ASP A 134 -12.40 2.91 13.00
C ASP A 134 -13.66 2.64 12.15
N HIS A 135 -13.92 1.37 11.79
CA HIS A 135 -15.15 0.97 11.11
C HIS A 135 -16.39 1.20 11.99
N ALA A 136 -16.34 0.81 13.26
CA ALA A 136 -17.43 1.06 14.20
C ALA A 136 -17.68 2.57 14.41
N GLU A 137 -16.64 3.41 14.40
CA GLU A 137 -16.80 4.85 14.40
C GLU A 137 -17.47 5.39 13.13
N LEU A 138 -17.04 4.91 11.97
CA LEU A 138 -17.63 5.28 10.69
C LEU A 138 -19.12 4.94 10.68
N GLU A 139 -19.51 3.74 11.11
CA GLU A 139 -20.91 3.35 11.21
C GLU A 139 -21.71 4.26 12.15
N ARG A 140 -21.14 4.63 13.31
CA ARG A 140 -21.80 5.56 14.23
C ARG A 140 -21.98 6.93 13.59
N ALA A 141 -20.97 7.44 12.89
CA ALA A 141 -21.04 8.72 12.20
C ALA A 141 -22.11 8.73 11.09
N ILE A 142 -22.30 7.60 10.41
CA ILE A 142 -23.38 7.41 9.43
C ILE A 142 -24.74 7.40 10.14
N LYS A 143 -24.88 6.61 11.22
CA LYS A 143 -26.12 6.49 12.00
C LYS A 143 -26.56 7.84 12.58
N THR A 144 -25.63 8.69 13.00
CA THR A 144 -25.92 10.03 13.54
C THR A 144 -26.03 11.13 12.48
N GLY A 145 -25.90 10.79 11.19
CA GLY A 145 -26.02 11.76 10.09
C GLY A 145 -24.81 12.70 9.93
N ARG A 146 -23.71 12.48 10.65
CA ARG A 146 -22.46 13.24 10.51
C ARG A 146 -21.74 12.93 9.20
N VAL A 147 -21.91 11.70 8.69
CA VAL A 147 -21.36 11.25 7.42
C VAL A 147 -22.51 10.72 6.56
N ALA A 148 -22.66 11.27 5.35
CA ALA A 148 -23.59 10.72 4.37
C ALA A 148 -23.06 9.37 3.85
N ALA A 149 -23.94 8.38 3.71
CA ALA A 149 -23.61 7.11 3.11
C ALA A 149 -24.77 6.62 2.23
N GLU A 150 -24.43 6.09 1.06
CA GLU A 150 -25.35 5.30 0.25
C GLU A 150 -25.16 3.83 0.64
N ARG A 151 -26.26 3.16 0.99
CA ARG A 151 -26.26 1.72 1.19
C ARG A 151 -26.51 1.09 -0.17
N GLY A 152 -25.50 0.36 -0.67
CA GLY A 152 -25.62 -0.45 -1.89
C GLY A 152 -26.53 -1.65 -1.72
#